data_AF-A0A5C8P469-F1
#
_entry.id   AF-A0A5C8P469-F1
#
_cell.length_a   1.000
_cell.length_b   1.000
_cell.length_c   1.000
_cell.angle_alpha   90.00
_cell.angle_beta   90.00
_cell.angle_gamma   90.00
#
_symmetry.space_group_name_H-M   'P 1'
#
loop_
_entity.id
_entity.type
_entity.pdbx_description
1 polymer ?
#
loop_
_entity_poly.entity_id
_entity_poly.type
_entity_poly.pdbx_seq_one_letter_code
_entity_poly.pdbx_strand_id
1 'polypeptide(L)'
;MNDHRGFTLLEVLIVLSILSILITLSVPISKSLFEKQEEKQFLNTLESDILYIQNLSLGTRSRSTIEFHKDHYTIFKTRTEKPIIRYLPKNWQITYTTYKHFYFVNGTINKAGHILIQKNNENLQIVFPLGRGRGYIRE
;
A
#
# COMPACT_ATOMS: atom_id res chain seq x y z
N MET A 1 21.18 61.87 0.82
CA MET A 1 21.44 60.42 0.70
C MET A 1 20.65 59.73 1.80
N ASN A 2 19.89 58.69 1.45
CA ASN A 2 19.21 57.70 2.31
C ASN A 2 17.66 57.81 2.40
N ASP A 3 16.99 57.17 1.45
CA ASP A 3 15.55 56.86 1.44
C ASP A 3 15.34 55.53 2.18
N HIS A 4 15.12 55.56 3.50
CA HIS A 4 14.81 54.37 4.29
C HIS A 4 13.29 54.25 4.47
N ARG A 5 12.58 53.78 3.43
CA ARG A 5 11.17 53.42 3.54
C ARG A 5 11.07 52.02 4.16
N GLY A 6 11.05 51.97 5.49
CA GLY A 6 10.71 50.76 6.22
C GLY A 6 9.31 50.30 5.84
N PHE A 7 9.15 49.00 5.59
CA PHE A 7 7.86 48.38 5.31
C PHE A 7 6.82 48.79 6.35
N THR A 8 5.66 49.26 5.88
CA THR A 8 4.56 49.59 6.79
C THR A 8 4.00 48.31 7.39
N LEU A 9 3.51 48.37 8.64
CA LEU A 9 2.85 47.23 9.30
C LEU A 9 1.74 46.63 8.42
N LEU A 10 1.04 47.49 7.66
CA LEU A 10 0.00 47.11 6.73
C LEU A 10 0.52 46.26 5.57
N GLU A 11 1.65 46.62 4.96
CA GLU A 11 2.27 45.83 3.89
C GLU A 11 2.67 44.44 4.39
N VAL A 12 3.24 44.34 5.59
CA VAL A 12 3.61 43.04 6.18
C VAL A 12 2.37 42.18 6.44
N LEU A 13 1.27 42.78 6.94
CA LEU A 13 0.00 42.08 7.14
C LEU A 13 -0.59 41.57 5.81
N ILE A 14 -0.53 42.39 4.75
CA ILE A 14 -1.02 42.00 3.43
C ILE A 14 -0.19 40.83 2.90
N VAL A 15 1.14 40.89 2.99
CA VAL A 15 2.04 39.81 2.55
C VAL A 15 1.76 38.51 3.33
N LEU A 16 1.62 38.59 4.66
CA LEU A 16 1.30 37.43 5.49
C LEU A 16 -0.09 36.86 5.18
N SER A 17 -1.07 37.70 4.89
CA SER A 17 -2.42 37.25 4.52
C SER A 17 -2.41 36.49 3.19
N ILE A 18 -1.69 37.00 2.18
CA ILE A 18 -1.52 36.34 0.89
C ILE A 18 -0.78 35.02 1.08
N LEU A 19 0.31 35.01 1.87
CA LEU A 19 1.05 33.79 2.17
C LEU A 19 0.19 32.74 2.88
N SER A 20 -0.64 33.16 3.83
CA SER A 20 -1.56 32.27 4.56
C SER A 20 -2.59 31.64 3.64
N ILE A 21 -3.16 32.42 2.71
CA ILE A 21 -4.09 31.93 1.69
C ILE A 21 -3.39 30.90 0.80
N LEU A 22 -2.18 31.20 0.31
CA LEU A 22 -1.41 30.30 -0.54
C LEU A 22 -1.07 28.98 0.17
N ILE A 23 -0.66 29.03 1.43
CA ILE A 23 -0.37 27.82 2.23
C ILE A 23 -1.63 26.98 2.37
N THR A 24 -2.77 27.60 2.73
CA THR A 24 -4.03 26.90 2.96
C THR A 24 -4.52 26.16 1.71
N LEU A 25 -4.35 26.76 0.53
CA LEU A 25 -4.71 26.13 -0.75
C LEU A 25 -3.78 24.95 -1.14
N SER A 26 -2.53 24.94 -0.67
CA SER A 26 -1.53 23.92 -1.00
C SER A 26 -1.66 22.61 -0.21
N VAL A 27 -2.15 22.68 1.04
CA VAL A 27 -2.30 21.51 1.93
C VAL A 27 -3.18 20.37 1.35
N PRO A 28 -4.42 20.61 0.87
CA PRO A 28 -5.29 19.53 0.40
C PRO A 28 -4.73 18.80 -0.81
N ILE A 29 -4.04 19.50 -1.71
CA ILE A 29 -3.43 18.93 -2.91
C ILE A 29 -2.35 17.92 -2.51
N SER A 30 -1.48 18.31 -1.58
CA SER A 30 -0.38 17.48 -1.10
C SER A 30 -0.86 16.19 -0.43
N LYS A 31 -1.97 16.25 0.33
CA LYS A 31 -2.56 15.09 0.99
C LYS A 31 -3.07 14.05 -0.02
N SER A 32 -3.82 14.49 -1.04
CA SER A 32 -4.38 13.57 -2.06
C SER A 32 -3.29 12.88 -2.89
N LEU A 33 -2.19 13.58 -3.19
CA LEU A 33 -1.04 13.01 -3.89
C LEU A 33 -0.32 11.97 -3.04
N PHE A 34 -0.16 12.26 -1.74
CA PHE A 34 0.46 11.32 -0.80
C PHE A 34 -0.35 10.03 -0.66
N GLU A 35 -1.68 10.13 -0.49
CA GLU A 35 -2.56 8.96 -0.37
C GLU A 35 -2.51 8.08 -1.63
N LYS A 36 -2.53 8.67 -2.83
CA LYS A 36 -2.38 7.92 -4.10
C LYS A 36 -1.02 7.24 -4.24
N GLN A 37 0.03 7.91 -3.78
CA GLN A 37 1.38 7.34 -3.82
C GLN A 37 1.54 6.19 -2.82
N GLU A 38 0.99 6.32 -1.62
CA GLU A 38 0.96 5.27 -0.60
C GLU A 38 0.21 4.03 -1.10
N GLU A 39 -0.96 4.22 -1.72
CA GLU A 39 -1.72 3.17 -2.37
C GLU A 39 -0.89 2.44 -3.43
N LYS A 40 -0.34 3.18 -4.39
CA LYS A 40 0.46 2.59 -5.48
C LYS A 40 1.66 1.81 -4.92
N GLN A 41 2.32 2.36 -3.90
CA GLN A 41 3.44 1.71 -3.25
C GLN A 41 3.03 0.41 -2.56
N PHE A 42 1.89 0.42 -1.85
CA PHE A 42 1.37 -0.78 -1.19
C PHE A 42 1.04 -1.88 -2.19
N LEU A 43 0.33 -1.56 -3.28
CA LEU A 43 -0.05 -2.54 -4.30
C LEU A 43 1.18 -3.13 -5.01
N ASN A 44 2.14 -2.28 -5.39
CA ASN A 44 3.40 -2.74 -5.98
C ASN A 44 4.20 -3.63 -5.02
N THR A 45 4.20 -3.29 -3.72
CA THR A 45 4.88 -4.09 -2.69
C THR A 45 4.20 -5.44 -2.56
N LEU A 46 2.88 -5.48 -2.49
CA LEU A 46 2.10 -6.71 -2.39
C LEU A 46 2.31 -7.63 -3.61
N GLU A 47 2.29 -7.08 -4.82
CA GLU A 47 2.61 -7.83 -6.05
C GLU A 47 4.03 -8.39 -6.01
N SER A 48 5.01 -7.56 -5.62
CA SER A 48 6.41 -7.96 -5.50
C SER A 48 6.61 -9.05 -4.44
N ASP A 49 5.92 -8.94 -3.31
CA ASP A 49 5.96 -9.91 -2.21
C ASP A 49 5.35 -11.26 -2.64
N ILE A 50 4.25 -11.26 -3.40
CA ILE A 50 3.65 -12.47 -3.99
C ILE A 50 4.62 -13.14 -4.97
N LEU A 51 5.22 -12.37 -5.88
CA LEU A 51 6.21 -12.89 -6.83
C LEU A 51 7.46 -13.42 -6.11
N TYR A 52 7.89 -12.74 -5.06
CA TYR A 52 9.03 -13.14 -4.24
C TYR A 52 8.78 -14.52 -3.59
N ILE A 53 7.66 -14.72 -2.91
CA ILE A 53 7.36 -16.01 -2.26
C ILE A 53 7.13 -17.13 -3.28
N GLN A 54 6.58 -16.80 -4.46
CA GLN A 54 6.40 -17.76 -5.55
C GLN A 54 7.78 -18.24 -6.04
N ASN A 55 8.70 -17.33 -6.33
CA ASN A 55 10.06 -17.65 -6.77
C ASN A 55 10.88 -18.35 -5.68
N LEU A 56 10.73 -17.94 -4.42
CA LEU A 56 11.39 -18.58 -3.29
C LEU A 56 10.99 -20.05 -3.18
N SER A 57 9.69 -20.35 -3.35
CA SER A 57 9.19 -21.73 -3.34
C SER A 57 9.68 -22.58 -4.52
N LEU A 58 10.06 -21.96 -5.65
CA LEU A 58 10.73 -22.64 -6.77
C LEU A 58 12.18 -22.99 -6.43
N GLY A 59 12.93 -22.02 -5.93
CA GLY A 59 14.38 -22.17 -5.70
C GLY A 59 14.71 -23.07 -4.51
N THR A 60 13.93 -23.00 -3.43
CA THR A 60 14.22 -23.71 -2.18
C THR A 60 13.49 -25.06 -2.05
N ARG A 61 12.51 -25.34 -2.92
CA ARG A 61 11.53 -26.44 -2.78
C ARG A 61 10.82 -26.47 -1.42
N SER A 62 10.82 -25.35 -0.71
CA SER A 62 10.17 -25.20 0.58
C SER A 62 8.83 -24.48 0.42
N ARG A 63 7.91 -24.74 1.36
CA ARG A 63 6.60 -24.09 1.37
C ARG A 63 6.75 -22.66 1.90
N SER A 64 6.42 -21.68 1.07
CA SER A 64 6.23 -20.29 1.50
C SER A 64 4.74 -19.99 1.63
N THR A 65 4.34 -19.27 2.68
CA THR A 65 2.93 -19.01 3.03
C THR A 65 2.69 -17.51 3.15
N ILE A 66 1.55 -17.05 2.68
CA ILE A 66 1.01 -15.72 2.95
C ILE A 66 -0.31 -15.87 3.69
N GLU A 67 -0.44 -15.16 4.82
CA GLU A 67 -1.62 -15.14 5.67
C GLU A 67 -2.18 -13.72 5.74
N PHE A 68 -3.50 -13.60 5.61
CA PHE A 68 -4.20 -12.33 5.54
C PHE A 68 -5.05 -12.14 6.80
N HIS A 69 -4.86 -10.98 7.44
CA HIS A 69 -5.57 -10.52 8.61
C HIS A 69 -6.37 -9.26 8.25
N LYS A 70 -7.13 -8.71 9.20
CA LYS A 70 -8.02 -7.56 8.91
C LYS A 70 -7.25 -6.32 8.44
N ASP A 71 -6.10 -6.04 9.04
CA ASP A 71 -5.32 -4.81 8.91
C ASP A 71 -3.88 -5.04 8.42
N HIS A 72 -3.47 -6.29 8.24
CA HIS A 72 -2.14 -6.65 7.77
C HIS A 72 -2.13 -8.01 7.06
N TYR A 73 -1.02 -8.31 6.40
CA TYR A 73 -0.69 -9.66 5.96
C TYR A 73 0.70 -10.07 6.45
N THR A 74 0.88 -11.38 6.58
CA THR A 74 2.07 -12.00 7.14
C THR A 74 2.63 -13.01 6.14
N ILE A 75 3.92 -12.92 5.88
CA ILE A 75 4.64 -13.84 5.00
C ILE A 75 5.57 -14.73 5.82
N PHE A 76 5.41 -16.04 5.64
CA PHE A 76 6.29 -17.07 6.19
C PHE A 76 7.10 -17.68 5.04
N LYS A 77 8.41 -17.38 5.00
CA LYS A 77 9.32 -17.93 3.99
C LYS A 77 9.52 -19.43 4.15
N THR A 78 9.78 -19.83 5.39
CA THR A 78 9.96 -21.21 5.89
C THR A 78 9.30 -21.33 7.27
N ARG A 79 9.24 -22.54 7.84
CA ARG A 79 8.66 -22.75 9.19
C ARG A 79 9.50 -22.17 10.33
N THR A 80 10.78 -21.89 10.10
CA THR A 80 11.76 -21.54 11.14
C THR A 80 12.22 -20.09 11.10
N GLU A 81 12.03 -19.41 9.97
CA GLU A 81 12.40 -18.01 9.83
C GLU A 81 11.34 -17.07 10.43
N LYS A 82 11.79 -15.88 10.86
CA LYS A 82 10.89 -14.83 11.32
C LYS A 82 9.97 -14.38 10.18
N PRO A 83 8.67 -14.19 10.44
CA PRO A 83 7.74 -13.73 9.43
C PRO A 83 7.99 -12.27 9.06
N ILE A 84 7.63 -11.92 7.83
CA ILE A 84 7.54 -10.54 7.37
C ILE A 84 6.10 -10.08 7.57
N ILE A 85 5.90 -8.97 8.28
CA ILE A 85 4.58 -8.38 8.53
C ILE A 85 4.46 -7.09 7.71
N ARG A 86 3.30 -6.91 7.06
CA ARG A 86 2.99 -5.77 6.21
C ARG A 86 1.62 -5.23 6.57
N TYR A 87 1.58 -4.01 7.11
CA TYR A 87 0.33 -3.34 7.45
C TYR A 87 -0.31 -2.72 6.20
N LEU A 88 -1.63 -2.77 6.15
CA LEU A 88 -2.41 -2.07 5.15
C LEU A 88 -2.35 -0.55 5.41
N PRO A 89 -2.51 0.29 4.36
CA PRO A 89 -2.61 1.73 4.54
C PRO A 89 -3.78 2.12 5.44
N LYS A 90 -3.75 3.35 5.96
CA LYS A 90 -4.82 3.84 6.84
C LYS A 90 -6.18 3.80 6.12
N ASN A 91 -7.22 3.38 6.83
CA ASN A 91 -8.60 3.20 6.34
C ASN A 91 -8.79 2.06 5.32
N TRP A 92 -7.80 1.19 5.14
CA TRP A 92 -7.96 -0.03 4.37
C TRP A 92 -8.27 -1.20 5.30
N GLN A 93 -9.10 -2.13 4.83
CA GLN A 93 -9.38 -3.36 5.58
C GLN A 93 -9.65 -4.52 4.65
N ILE A 94 -9.14 -5.69 5.02
CA ILE A 94 -9.52 -6.94 4.37
C ILE A 94 -10.91 -7.32 4.87
N THR A 95 -11.91 -7.24 4.00
CA THR A 95 -13.32 -7.51 4.34
C THR A 95 -13.69 -8.96 4.11
N TYR A 96 -13.11 -9.58 3.09
CA TYR A 96 -13.37 -10.97 2.74
C TYR A 96 -12.14 -11.63 2.14
N THR A 97 -11.98 -12.91 2.43
CA THR A 97 -11.01 -13.76 1.75
C THR A 97 -11.62 -15.14 1.55
N THR A 98 -11.38 -15.73 0.38
CA THR A 98 -11.75 -17.15 0.15
C THR A 98 -11.03 -18.05 1.17
N TYR A 99 -9.78 -17.71 1.53
CA TYR A 99 -8.98 -18.45 2.50
C TYR A 99 -8.07 -17.51 3.29
N LYS A 100 -7.99 -17.69 4.62
CA LYS A 100 -7.08 -16.88 5.47
C LYS A 100 -5.61 -17.00 5.08
N HIS A 101 -5.19 -18.15 4.55
CA HIS A 101 -3.82 -18.38 4.12
C HIS A 101 -3.76 -19.06 2.74
N PHE A 102 -2.73 -18.70 1.99
CA PHE A 102 -2.33 -19.33 0.74
C PHE A 102 -0.87 -19.76 0.85
N TYR A 103 -0.53 -20.89 0.22
CA TYR A 103 0.85 -21.35 0.19
C TYR A 103 1.30 -21.70 -1.22
N PHE A 104 2.59 -21.48 -1.47
CA PHE A 104 3.25 -21.76 -2.72
C PHE A 104 4.22 -22.94 -2.52
N VAL A 105 4.18 -23.89 -3.43
CA VAL A 105 5.12 -25.02 -3.52
C VAL A 105 5.54 -25.16 -4.97
N ASN A 106 6.84 -25.21 -5.24
CA ASN A 106 7.38 -25.27 -6.59
C ASN A 106 6.77 -24.19 -7.51
N GLY A 107 6.61 -22.96 -6.99
CA GLY A 107 6.08 -21.81 -7.73
C GLY A 107 4.61 -21.88 -8.08
N THR A 108 3.88 -22.86 -7.54
CA THR A 108 2.46 -23.05 -7.80
C THR A 108 1.69 -22.77 -6.53
N ILE A 109 0.63 -21.98 -6.65
CA ILE A 109 -0.26 -21.76 -5.52
C ILE A 109 -1.12 -23.00 -5.28
N ASN A 110 -1.39 -23.29 -4.02
CA ASN A 110 -2.07 -24.51 -3.64
C ASN A 110 -3.58 -24.52 -3.90
N LYS A 111 -4.20 -23.33 -4.01
CA LYS A 111 -5.63 -23.15 -4.23
C LYS A 111 -5.90 -21.79 -4.84
N ALA A 112 -6.88 -21.70 -5.74
CA ALA A 112 -7.37 -20.41 -6.18
C ALA A 112 -8.23 -19.77 -5.11
N GLY A 113 -8.25 -18.46 -5.14
CA GLY A 113 -9.14 -17.66 -4.32
C GLY A 113 -8.99 -16.20 -4.67
N HIS A 114 -9.72 -15.38 -3.95
CA HIS A 114 -9.56 -13.95 -4.04
C HIS A 114 -9.70 -13.31 -2.65
N ILE A 115 -9.24 -12.08 -2.57
CA ILE A 115 -9.27 -11.26 -1.37
C ILE A 115 -9.91 -9.94 -1.75
N LEU A 116 -10.88 -9.53 -0.95
CA LEU A 116 -11.50 -8.22 -1.07
C LEU A 116 -10.92 -7.29 0.00
N ILE A 117 -10.35 -6.20 -0.47
CA ILE A 117 -9.83 -5.12 0.36
C ILE A 117 -10.74 -3.91 0.13
N GLN A 118 -11.33 -3.40 1.19
CA GLN A 118 -12.10 -2.16 1.14
C GLN A 118 -11.18 -0.98 1.43
N LYS A 119 -11.21 0.04 0.57
CA LYS A 119 -10.47 1.29 0.66
C LYS A 119 -11.42 2.44 0.39
N ASN A 120 -11.61 3.38 1.32
CA ASN A 120 -12.33 4.64 1.07
C ASN A 120 -13.64 4.51 0.24
N ASN A 121 -14.43 3.44 0.48
CA ASN A 121 -15.67 3.04 -0.22
C ASN A 121 -15.52 2.30 -1.57
N GLU A 122 -14.31 2.08 -2.06
CA GLU A 122 -13.98 1.22 -3.19
C GLU A 122 -13.60 -0.18 -2.69
N ASN A 123 -13.89 -1.20 -3.49
CA ASN A 123 -13.48 -2.58 -3.21
C ASN A 123 -12.43 -3.00 -4.22
N LEU A 124 -11.27 -3.40 -3.74
CA LEU A 124 -10.20 -3.96 -4.54
C LEU A 124 -10.22 -5.48 -4.42
N GLN A 125 -10.18 -6.18 -5.55
CA GLN A 125 -10.10 -7.63 -5.59
C GLN A 125 -8.71 -8.10 -6.00
N ILE A 126 -8.03 -8.84 -5.12
CA ILE A 126 -6.80 -9.55 -5.45
C ILE A 126 -7.19 -10.98 -5.80
N VAL A 127 -6.84 -11.43 -7.01
CA VAL A 127 -7.17 -12.78 -7.48
C VAL A 127 -5.92 -13.64 -7.53
N PHE A 128 -6.00 -14.80 -6.91
CA PHE A 128 -5.02 -15.86 -7.01
C PHE A 128 -5.57 -16.97 -7.94
N PRO A 129 -5.13 -17.06 -9.19
CA PRO A 129 -5.56 -18.12 -10.11
C PRO A 129 -4.94 -19.48 -9.74
N LEU A 130 -5.59 -20.60 -10.12
CA LEU A 130 -5.03 -21.94 -9.95
C LEU A 130 -3.78 -22.12 -10.82
N GLY A 131 -2.78 -22.84 -10.30
CA GLY A 131 -1.59 -23.21 -11.06
C GLY A 131 -0.46 -22.19 -11.00
N ARG A 132 0.23 -21.97 -12.14
CA ARG A 132 1.35 -21.02 -12.28
C ARG A 132 0.90 -19.62 -12.74
N GLY A 133 -0.39 -19.34 -12.73
CA GLY A 133 -0.93 -18.04 -13.13
C GLY A 133 -0.38 -16.93 -12.23
N ARG A 134 -0.07 -15.78 -12.82
CA ARG A 134 0.32 -14.57 -12.08
C ARG A 134 -0.94 -14.06 -11.36
N GLY A 135 -0.87 -13.87 -10.04
CA GLY A 135 -1.94 -13.18 -9.31
C GLY A 135 -2.15 -11.79 -9.92
N TYR A 136 -3.40 -11.33 -10.00
CA TYR A 136 -3.71 -10.04 -10.59
C TYR A 136 -4.68 -9.26 -9.70
N ILE A 137 -4.55 -7.94 -9.76
CA ILE A 137 -5.35 -6.98 -9.00
C ILE A 137 -6.43 -6.45 -9.94
N ARG A 138 -7.69 -6.44 -9.48
CA ARG A 138 -8.84 -5.91 -10.22
C ARG A 138 -9.58 -4.91 -9.32
N GLU A 139 -9.88 -3.75 -9.88
CA GLU A 139 -10.77 -2.73 -9.29
C GLU A 139 -12.24 -3.10 -9.45
#